data_AF-A0A918GHP7-F1
#
_entry.id   AF-A0A918GHP7-F1
#
_cell.length_a   1.000
_cell.length_b   1.000
_cell.length_c   1.000
_cell.angle_alpha   90.00
_cell.angle_beta   90.00
_cell.angle_gamma   90.00
#
_symmetry.space_group_name_H-M   'P 1'
#
loop_
_entity.id
_entity.type
_entity.pdbx_description
1 polymer ?
#
loop_
_entity_poly.entity_id
_entity_poly.type
_entity_poly.pdbx_seq_one_letter_code
_entity_poly.pdbx_strand_id
1 'polypeptide(L)'
;MRHHDTDALARVGKPGQGVEPFGKPRFAKAYSFALVTGVFFLLSWVGQFVFQYIAFSQEQQTHGQEAAFSDYFPQFAASTLENWQSEFLQLIWQAAGLALFYYWGSSQSKESDERIEAKLDALLAERGIDPGGSAQR
;
A
#
# COMPACT_ATOMS: atom_id res chain seq x y z
N MET A 1 -52.95 12.07 -40.70
CA MET A 1 -51.89 11.45 -41.53
C MET A 1 -50.55 11.77 -40.88
N ARG A 2 -49.90 10.78 -40.26
CA ARG A 2 -48.70 10.92 -39.44
C ARG A 2 -47.48 10.70 -40.34
N HIS A 3 -46.63 11.70 -40.47
CA HIS A 3 -45.36 11.60 -41.20
C HIS A 3 -44.51 10.48 -40.55
N HIS A 4 -44.06 9.54 -41.39
CA HIS A 4 -43.12 8.51 -41.00
C HIS A 4 -41.73 9.14 -40.90
N ASP A 5 -41.19 9.11 -39.69
CA ASP A 5 -39.84 9.52 -39.33
C ASP A 5 -38.88 8.40 -39.79
N THR A 6 -38.43 8.45 -41.05
CA THR A 6 -37.58 7.41 -41.66
C THR A 6 -36.08 7.62 -41.43
N ASP A 7 -35.68 8.64 -40.66
CA ASP A 7 -34.26 9.01 -40.52
C ASP A 7 -33.62 8.45 -39.25
N ALA A 8 -34.38 7.70 -38.43
CA ALA A 8 -33.91 7.20 -37.14
C ALA A 8 -32.95 5.99 -37.20
N LEU A 9 -32.78 5.34 -38.37
CA LEU A 9 -32.03 4.08 -38.47
C LEU A 9 -30.66 4.17 -39.16
N ALA A 10 -30.21 5.36 -39.56
CA ALA A 10 -28.93 5.52 -40.28
C ALA A 10 -27.69 5.65 -39.37
N ARG A 11 -27.84 5.60 -38.04
CA ARG A 11 -26.70 5.71 -37.09
C ARG A 11 -26.27 4.37 -36.49
N VAL A 12 -26.38 3.28 -37.25
CA VAL A 12 -25.74 2.02 -36.90
C VAL A 12 -24.22 2.21 -37.06
N GLY A 13 -23.55 2.49 -35.93
CA GLY A 13 -22.09 2.53 -35.86
C GLY A 13 -21.50 1.22 -36.37
N LYS A 14 -20.51 1.31 -37.26
CA LYS A 14 -19.85 0.16 -37.87
C LYS A 14 -19.23 -0.74 -36.76
N PRO A 15 -19.56 -2.04 -36.71
CA PRO A 15 -18.88 -2.98 -35.82
C PRO A 15 -17.47 -3.21 -36.36
N GLY A 16 -16.45 -2.81 -35.60
CA GLY A 16 -15.04 -3.00 -35.99
C GLY A 16 -14.10 -1.84 -35.69
N GLN A 17 -14.54 -0.77 -35.02
CA GLN A 17 -13.59 0.17 -34.42
C GLN A 17 -13.01 -0.50 -33.17
N GLY A 18 -11.84 -1.12 -33.34
CA GLY A 18 -11.09 -1.74 -32.26
C GLY A 18 -10.88 -0.74 -31.14
N VAL A 19 -11.18 -1.16 -29.92
CA VAL A 19 -10.66 -0.50 -28.73
C VAL A 19 -9.14 -0.51 -28.87
N GLU A 20 -8.55 0.65 -29.19
CA GLU A 20 -7.11 0.84 -29.19
C GLU A 20 -6.54 0.21 -27.92
N PRO A 21 -5.62 -0.76 -27.99
CA PRO A 21 -5.08 -1.39 -26.80
C PRO A 21 -4.40 -0.30 -25.99
N PHE A 22 -4.82 -0.10 -24.73
CA PHE A 22 -4.21 0.86 -23.81
C PHE A 22 -2.69 0.74 -23.91
N GLY A 23 -2.05 1.71 -24.58
CA GLY A 23 -0.61 1.69 -24.80
C GLY A 23 0.10 1.62 -23.46
N LYS A 24 1.04 0.69 -23.30
CA LYS A 24 1.78 0.51 -22.04
C LYS A 24 2.31 1.87 -21.59
N PRO A 25 1.99 2.34 -20.37
CA PRO A 25 2.44 3.64 -19.91
C PRO A 25 3.97 3.68 -19.98
N ARG A 26 4.52 4.82 -20.42
CA ARG A 26 5.98 5.04 -20.42
C ARG A 26 6.52 4.70 -19.03
N PHE A 27 7.65 4.00 -18.95
CA PHE A 27 8.27 3.55 -17.69
C PHE A 27 8.30 4.64 -16.62
N ALA A 28 8.68 5.87 -16.98
CA ALA A 28 8.69 7.01 -16.07
C ALA A 28 7.32 7.38 -15.47
N LYS A 29 6.21 7.15 -16.18
CA LYS A 29 4.84 7.31 -15.64
C LYS A 29 4.39 6.11 -14.82
N ALA A 30 4.79 4.91 -15.22
CA ALA A 30 4.47 3.67 -14.48
C ALA A 30 5.18 3.60 -13.12
N TYR A 31 6.38 4.17 -13.03
CA TYR A 31 7.23 4.18 -11.83
C TYR A 31 7.48 5.60 -11.29
N SER A 32 6.63 6.57 -11.64
CA SER A 32 6.82 7.98 -11.27
C SER A 32 6.94 8.17 -9.76
N PHE A 33 6.08 7.50 -8.99
CA PHE A 33 6.12 7.52 -7.52
C PHE A 33 7.45 7.01 -6.98
N ALA A 34 7.90 5.84 -7.45
CA ALA A 34 9.17 5.25 -7.03
C ALA A 34 10.37 6.13 -7.39
N LEU A 35 10.35 6.78 -8.57
CA LEU A 35 11.40 7.70 -9.00
C LEU A 35 11.43 8.96 -8.12
N VAL A 36 10.28 9.60 -7.88
CA VAL A 36 10.19 10.81 -7.06
C VAL A 36 10.63 10.51 -5.62
N THR A 37 10.10 9.45 -5.01
CA THR A 37 10.50 9.03 -3.67
C THR A 37 11.97 8.63 -3.62
N GLY A 38 12.48 7.93 -4.64
CA GLY A 38 13.90 7.58 -4.74
C GLY A 38 14.81 8.80 -4.82
N VAL A 39 14.42 9.86 -5.54
CA VAL A 39 15.16 11.13 -5.57
C VAL A 39 15.17 11.78 -4.19
N PHE A 40 14.01 11.91 -3.54
CA PHE A 40 13.97 12.47 -2.19
C PHE A 40 14.79 11.66 -1.18
N PHE A 41 14.73 10.34 -1.27
CA PHE A 41 15.53 9.43 -0.46
C PHE A 41 17.04 9.65 -0.66
N LEU A 42 17.50 9.71 -1.92
CA LEU A 42 18.91 9.95 -2.22
C LEU A 42 19.36 11.33 -1.73
N LEU A 43 18.55 12.36 -1.91
CA LEU A 43 18.83 13.70 -1.40
C LEU A 43 18.96 13.71 0.13
N SER A 44 18.03 13.06 0.84
CA SER A 44 18.12 12.96 2.30
C SER A 44 19.32 12.13 2.77
N TRP A 45 19.63 11.04 2.07
CA TRP A 45 20.74 10.15 2.43
C TRP A 45 22.10 10.82 2.20
N VAL A 46 22.26 11.56 1.10
CA VAL A 46 23.42 12.42 0.85
C VAL A 46 23.51 13.54 1.90
N GLY A 47 22.36 14.14 2.27
CA GLY A 47 22.31 15.10 3.37
C GLY A 47 22.84 14.50 4.67
N GLN A 48 22.33 13.33 5.07
CA GLN A 48 22.79 12.60 6.26
C GLN A 48 24.30 12.34 6.20
N PHE A 49 24.81 11.86 5.06
CA PHE A 49 26.24 11.65 4.86
C PHE A 49 27.03 12.94 5.12
N VAL A 50 26.68 14.05 4.46
CA VAL A 50 27.39 15.32 4.61
C VAL A 50 27.33 15.83 6.06
N PHE A 51 26.15 15.83 6.70
CA PHE A 51 26.02 16.31 8.08
C PHE A 51 26.79 15.45 9.07
N GLN A 52 26.78 14.12 8.92
CA GLN A 52 27.59 13.24 9.76
C GLN A 52 29.09 13.46 9.54
N TYR A 53 29.53 13.67 8.29
CA TYR A 53 30.93 13.95 8.01
C TYR A 53 31.40 15.27 8.63
N ILE A 54 30.55 16.30 8.61
CA ILE A 54 30.82 17.57 9.28
C ILE A 54 30.97 17.37 10.79
N ALA A 55 30.05 16.63 11.42
CA ALA A 55 30.11 16.34 12.86
C ALA A 55 31.38 15.54 13.22
N PHE A 56 31.65 14.47 12.48
CA PHE A 56 32.85 13.64 12.63
C PHE A 56 34.14 14.48 12.49
N SER A 57 34.20 15.36 11.49
CA SER A 57 35.38 16.20 11.27
C SER A 57 35.62 17.19 12.41
N GLN A 58 34.55 17.74 13.01
CA GLN A 58 34.65 18.63 14.16
C GLN A 58 35.14 17.90 15.42
N GLU A 59 34.66 16.67 15.63
CA GLU A 59 35.09 15.81 16.74
C GLU A 59 36.58 15.46 16.62
N GLN A 60 37.03 15.06 15.42
CA GLN A 60 38.44 14.75 15.19
C GLN A 60 39.35 15.97 15.39
N GLN A 61 38.93 17.15 14.93
CA GLN A 61 39.66 18.39 15.20
C GLN A 61 39.78 18.69 16.70
N THR A 62 38.73 18.43 17.47
CA THR A 62 38.73 18.60 18.94
C THR A 62 39.70 17.63 19.62
N HIS A 63 39.93 16.47 19.01
CA HIS A 63 40.89 15.46 19.48
C HIS A 63 42.30 15.62 18.88
N GLY A 64 42.54 16.65 18.05
CA GLY A 64 43.82 16.86 17.38
C GLY A 64 44.16 15.80 16.33
N GLN A 65 43.14 15.10 15.81
CA GLN A 65 43.27 14.05 14.79
C GLN A 65 42.87 14.58 13.42
N GLU A 66 43.41 13.96 12.36
CA GLU A 66 42.97 14.22 10.99
C GLU A 66 41.68 13.46 10.68
N ALA A 67 40.75 14.10 9.99
CA ALA A 67 39.50 13.46 9.56
C ALA A 67 39.76 12.53 8.38
N ALA A 68 40.06 11.26 8.68
CA ALA A 68 40.29 10.23 7.66
C ALA A 68 38.98 9.58 7.20
N PHE A 69 38.81 9.45 5.88
CA PHE A 69 37.62 8.81 5.31
C PHE A 69 37.50 7.32 5.67
N SER A 70 38.64 6.66 5.92
CA SER A 70 38.71 5.26 6.38
C SER A 70 38.00 5.05 7.71
N ASP A 71 37.97 6.07 8.57
CA ASP A 71 37.39 5.99 9.90
C ASP A 71 35.93 6.45 9.88
N TYR A 72 35.60 7.39 8.99
CA TYR A 72 34.26 7.91 8.81
C TYR A 72 33.30 6.91 8.14
N PHE A 73 33.70 6.28 7.03
CA PHE A 73 32.78 5.43 6.25
C PHE A 73 32.19 4.27 7.06
N PRO A 74 32.96 3.53 7.88
CA PRO A 74 32.41 2.49 8.76
C PRO A 74 31.41 3.05 9.78
N GLN A 75 31.66 4.23 10.35
CA GLN A 75 30.75 4.88 11.31
C GLN A 75 29.45 5.32 10.64
N PHE A 76 29.53 5.93 9.46
CA PHE A 76 28.36 6.29 8.65
C PHE A 76 27.54 5.05 8.28
N ALA A 77 28.19 3.98 7.83
CA ALA A 77 27.53 2.72 7.50
C ALA A 77 26.87 2.10 8.73
N ALA A 78 27.57 2.06 9.87
CA ALA A 78 27.01 1.58 11.13
C ALA A 78 25.77 2.39 11.55
N SER A 79 25.87 3.72 11.59
CA SER A 79 24.75 4.61 11.92
C SER A 79 23.55 4.42 10.98
N THR A 80 23.80 4.26 9.68
CA THR A 80 22.75 3.99 8.69
C THR A 80 22.08 2.63 8.93
N LEU A 81 22.88 1.59 9.19
CA LEU A 81 22.38 0.23 9.43
C LEU A 81 21.68 0.08 10.77
N GLU A 82 22.12 0.80 11.81
CA GLU A 82 21.45 0.87 13.11
C GLU A 82 20.06 1.52 12.98
N ASN A 83 19.97 2.62 12.23
CA ASN A 83 18.68 3.24 11.92
C ASN A 83 17.78 2.28 11.13
N TRP A 84 18.33 1.55 10.15
CA TRP A 84 17.54 0.57 9.41
C TRP A 84 17.12 -0.62 10.29
N GLN A 85 18.01 -1.09 11.16
CA GLN A 85 17.73 -2.18 12.08
C GLN A 85 16.52 -1.85 12.97
N SER A 86 16.49 -0.66 13.58
CA SER A 86 15.39 -0.26 14.46
C SER A 86 14.08 -0.12 13.68
N GLU A 87 14.12 0.47 12.49
CA GLU A 87 12.94 0.64 11.63
C GLU A 87 12.38 -0.71 11.17
N PHE A 88 13.22 -1.66 10.75
CA PHE A 88 12.75 -3.01 10.40
C PHE A 88 12.17 -3.73 11.61
N LEU A 89 12.81 -3.61 12.78
CA LEU A 89 12.29 -4.22 14.01
C LEU A 89 10.92 -3.63 14.36
N GLN A 90 10.76 -2.31 14.24
CA GLN A 90 9.48 -1.64 14.43
C GLN A 90 8.43 -2.13 13.43
N LEU A 91 8.75 -2.18 12.13
CA LEU A 91 7.82 -2.64 11.10
C LEU A 91 7.41 -4.10 11.31
N ILE A 92 8.36 -4.97 11.66
CA ILE A 92 8.08 -6.37 11.99
C ILE A 92 7.17 -6.46 13.21
N TRP A 93 7.49 -5.71 14.27
CA TRP A 93 6.69 -5.70 15.49
C TRP A 93 5.26 -5.20 15.23
N GLN A 94 5.12 -4.12 14.47
CA GLN A 94 3.82 -3.57 14.06
C GLN A 94 3.05 -4.58 13.21
N ALA A 95 3.65 -5.13 12.15
CA ALA A 95 3.00 -6.11 11.29
C ALA A 95 2.60 -7.37 12.05
N ALA A 96 3.47 -7.89 12.92
CA ALA A 96 3.19 -9.04 13.77
C ALA A 96 2.07 -8.73 14.78
N GLY A 97 2.12 -7.56 15.42
CA GLY A 97 1.08 -7.10 16.33
C GLY A 97 -0.28 -6.97 15.65
N LEU A 98 -0.34 -6.37 14.46
CA LEU A 98 -1.56 -6.31 13.64
C LEU A 98 -2.04 -7.70 13.21
N ALA A 99 -1.13 -8.58 12.80
CA ALA A 99 -1.50 -9.94 12.41
C ALA A 99 -2.07 -10.76 13.58
N LEU A 100 -1.47 -10.63 14.77
CA LEU A 100 -1.98 -11.26 16.00
C LEU A 100 -3.33 -10.67 16.41
N PHE A 101 -3.47 -9.35 16.37
CA PHE A 101 -4.74 -8.68 16.67
C PHE A 101 -5.82 -9.06 15.66
N TYR A 102 -5.47 -9.18 14.39
CA TYR A 102 -6.39 -9.67 13.36
C TYR A 102 -6.79 -11.13 13.62
N TYR A 103 -5.85 -12.01 13.96
CA TYR A 103 -6.15 -13.40 14.27
C TYR A 103 -7.15 -13.51 15.44
N TRP A 104 -6.88 -12.83 16.55
CA TRP A 104 -7.73 -12.85 17.74
C TRP A 104 -9.05 -12.07 17.55
N GLY A 105 -9.00 -10.92 16.87
CA GLY A 105 -10.18 -10.15 16.50
C GLY A 105 -11.09 -10.91 15.53
N SER A 106 -10.52 -11.66 14.59
CA SER A 106 -11.27 -12.48 13.64
C SER A 106 -11.96 -13.66 14.32
N SER A 107 -11.35 -14.28 15.34
CA SER A 107 -12.03 -15.34 16.10
C SER A 107 -13.22 -14.78 16.90
N GLN A 108 -13.07 -13.58 17.48
CA GLN A 108 -14.18 -12.88 18.15
C GLN A 108 -15.27 -12.41 17.16
N SER A 109 -14.88 -11.94 15.97
CA SER A 109 -15.83 -11.55 14.91
C SER A 109 -16.65 -12.75 14.44
N LYS A 110 -16.02 -13.92 14.24
CA LYS A 110 -16.72 -15.14 13.82
C LYS A 110 -17.75 -15.61 14.85
N GLU A 111 -17.39 -15.66 16.13
CA GLU A 111 -18.34 -16.00 17.21
C GLU A 111 -19.49 -14.99 17.29
N SER A 112 -19.20 -13.70 17.12
CA SER A 112 -20.22 -12.64 17.08
C SER A 112 -21.15 -12.79 15.87
N ASP A 113 -20.60 -13.05 14.68
CA ASP A 113 -21.37 -13.20 13.44
C ASP A 113 -22.29 -14.44 13.52
N GLU A 114 -21.77 -15.59 13.98
CA GLU A 114 -22.57 -16.81 14.19
C GLU A 114 -23.73 -16.57 15.16
N ARG A 115 -23.50 -15.80 16.24
CA ARG A 115 -24.55 -15.45 17.20
C ARG A 115 -25.57 -14.48 16.61
N ILE A 116 -25.17 -13.59 15.71
CA ILE A 116 -26.07 -12.68 14.99
C ILE A 116 -26.92 -13.46 14.00
N GLU A 117 -26.33 -14.37 13.24
CA GLU A 117 -27.01 -15.25 12.28
C GLU A 117 -28.06 -16.12 13.00
N ALA A 118 -27.70 -16.77 14.11
CA ALA A 118 -28.62 -17.56 14.91
C ALA A 118 -29.83 -16.74 15.43
N LYS A 119 -29.61 -15.47 15.79
CA LYS A 119 -30.70 -14.57 16.19
C LYS A 119 -31.56 -14.13 15.02
N LEU A 120 -30.94 -13.91 13.86
CA LEU A 120 -31.64 -13.53 12.63
C LEU A 120 -32.55 -14.66 12.17
N ASP A 121 -32.06 -15.90 12.18
CA ASP A 121 -32.83 -17.10 11.86
C ASP A 121 -34.00 -17.31 12.82
N ALA A 122 -33.79 -17.12 14.13
CA ALA A 122 -34.86 -17.20 15.11
C ALA A 122 -35.99 -16.18 14.83
N LEU A 123 -35.63 -14.95 14.44
CA LEU A 123 -36.59 -13.90 14.08
C LEU A 123 -37.31 -14.20 12.75
N LEU A 124 -36.61 -14.76 11.77
CA LEU A 124 -37.19 -15.15 10.48
C LEU A 124 -38.18 -16.30 10.66
N ALA A 125 -37.85 -17.30 11.48
CA ALA A 125 -38.73 -18.40 11.83
C ALA A 125 -39.99 -17.93 12.57
N GLU A 126 -39.86 -16.98 13.51
CA GLU A 126 -41.00 -16.39 14.21
C GLU A 126 -41.93 -15.61 13.28
N ARG A 127 -41.38 -15.01 12.22
CA ARG A 127 -42.13 -14.33 11.15
C ARG A 127 -42.69 -15.29 10.09
N GLY A 128 -42.44 -16.60 10.20
CA GLY A 128 -42.87 -17.62 9.24
C GLY A 128 -42.15 -17.54 7.89
N ILE A 129 -40.97 -16.91 7.84
CA ILE A 129 -40.15 -16.77 6.64
C ILE A 129 -39.04 -17.82 6.74
N ASP A 130 -39.04 -18.79 5.82
CA ASP A 130 -38.02 -19.83 5.77
C ASP A 130 -36.76 -19.30 5.03
N PRO A 131 -35.60 -19.20 5.69
CA PRO A 131 -34.37 -18.71 5.06
C PRO A 131 -33.82 -19.64 3.96
N GLY A 132 -34.32 -20.89 3.84
CA GLY A 132 -33.94 -21.84 2.78
C GLY A 132 -34.84 -21.87 1.54
N GLY A 133 -35.89 -21.04 1.50
CA GLY A 133 -37.03 -21.20 0.60
C GLY A 133 -36.99 -20.45 -0.74
N SER A 134 -35.96 -20.63 -1.58
CA SER A 134 -36.07 -20.37 -3.02
C SER A 134 -34.99 -21.06 -3.87
N ALA A 135 -34.93 -22.39 -3.83
CA ALA A 135 -34.16 -23.18 -4.80
C ALA A 135 -34.99 -24.25 -5.54
N GLN A 136 -36.31 -24.34 -5.33
CA GLN A 136 -37.13 -25.23 -6.14
C GLN A 136 -38.61 -24.83 -6.15
N ARG A 137 -39.00 -24.01 -7.14
CA ARG A 137 -40.16 -24.13 -8.04
C ARG A 137 -40.56 -22.78 -8.62
#